data_AF-A0A2S2PB35-F1
#
_entry.id   AF-A0A2S2PB35-F1
#
_cell.length_a   1.000
_cell.length_b   1.000
_cell.length_c   1.000
_cell.angle_alpha   90.00
_cell.angle_beta   90.00
_cell.angle_gamma   90.00
#
_symmetry.space_group_name_H-M   'P 1'
#
loop_
_entity.id
_entity.type
_entity.pdbx_description
1 polymer ?
#
loop_
_entity_poly.entity_id
_entity_poly.type
_entity_poly.pdbx_seq_one_letter_code
_entity_poly.pdbx_strand_id
1 'polypeptide(L)'
;MSEKVIKGNPVFQADELNLLDSLLYKYRNILENKHKGAVQVAQKTKYWSIVTNEFNAASLNITRTIANLRKCWENRKNAKKAELCAEKRSRKKLAVGQKKQHVPI
;
A
#
# COMPACT_ATOMS: atom_id res chain seq x y z
N MET A 1 36.69 -11.19 5.48
CA MET A 1 35.47 -11.33 6.29
C MET A 1 34.42 -10.43 5.67
N SER A 2 33.34 -10.96 5.13
CA SER A 2 32.36 -10.14 4.42
C SER A 2 31.45 -9.44 5.43
N GLU A 3 31.71 -8.17 5.68
CA GLU A 3 30.88 -7.28 6.49
C GLU A 3 29.44 -7.33 5.98
N LYS A 4 28.58 -8.01 6.75
CA LYS A 4 27.14 -7.92 6.59
C LYS A 4 26.73 -6.54 7.10
N VAL A 5 26.85 -5.53 6.23
CA VAL A 5 26.20 -4.23 6.43
C VAL A 5 24.72 -4.53 6.64
N ILE A 6 24.25 -4.35 7.87
CA ILE A 6 22.83 -4.35 8.20
C ILE A 6 22.28 -3.08 7.55
N LYS A 7 22.04 -3.14 6.23
CA LYS A 7 21.37 -2.07 5.48
C LYS A 7 19.95 -2.03 6.03
N GLY A 8 19.69 -1.12 6.97
CA GLY A 8 18.34 -0.75 7.36
C GLY A 8 17.54 -0.53 6.09
N ASN A 9 16.38 -1.17 5.97
CA ASN A 9 15.60 -1.16 4.74
C ASN A 9 15.35 0.31 4.34
N PRO A 10 15.94 0.82 3.24
CA PRO A 10 15.92 2.23 2.94
C PRO A 10 14.47 2.73 2.83
N VAL A 11 14.21 3.97 3.20
CA VAL A 11 12.86 4.56 3.03
C VAL A 11 12.50 4.50 1.54
N PHE A 12 11.26 4.13 1.23
CA PHE A 12 10.78 4.16 -0.16
C PHE A 12 10.63 5.61 -0.61
N GLN A 13 11.35 6.00 -1.65
CA GLN A 13 11.24 7.32 -2.26
C GLN A 13 9.90 7.49 -2.99
N ALA A 14 9.48 8.74 -3.21
CA ALA A 14 8.23 9.03 -3.91
C ALA A 14 8.19 8.45 -5.34
N ASP A 15 9.35 8.41 -6.02
CA ASP A 15 9.46 7.82 -7.36
C ASP A 15 9.32 6.30 -7.33
N GLU A 16 10.04 5.62 -6.43
CA GLU A 16 9.87 4.18 -6.15
C GLU A 16 8.40 3.84 -5.84
N LEU A 17 7.73 4.69 -5.06
CA LEU A 17 6.33 4.52 -4.70
C LEU A 17 5.37 4.69 -5.88
N ASN A 18 5.68 5.57 -6.84
CA ASN A 18 4.90 5.73 -8.07
C ASN A 18 5.12 4.56 -9.03
N LEU A 19 6.38 4.12 -9.18
CA LEU A 19 6.72 2.95 -9.98
C LEU A 19 6.01 1.70 -9.44
N LEU A 20 6.05 1.49 -8.12
CA LEU A 20 5.33 0.39 -7.48
C LEU A 20 3.82 0.48 -7.72
N ASP A 21 3.23 1.67 -7.61
CA ASP A 21 1.80 1.86 -7.85
C ASP A 21 1.42 1.53 -9.30
N SER A 22 2.21 2.00 -10.26
CA SER A 22 2.04 1.72 -11.69
C SER A 22 2.10 0.22 -11.99
N LEU A 23 3.10 -0.49 -11.43
CA LEU A 23 3.21 -1.94 -11.55
C LEU A 23 2.02 -2.68 -10.92
N LEU A 24 1.60 -2.27 -9.72
CA LEU A 24 0.45 -2.88 -9.05
C LEU A 24 -0.86 -2.60 -9.79
N TYR A 25 -1.01 -1.42 -10.39
CA TYR A 25 -2.17 -1.07 -11.21
C TYR A 25 -2.22 -1.94 -12.48
N LYS A 26 -1.09 -2.15 -13.15
CA LYS A 26 -0.96 -3.04 -14.31
C LYS A 26 -1.41 -4.47 -14.00
N TYR A 27 -1.04 -4.99 -12.82
CA TYR A 27 -1.39 -6.35 -12.38
C TYR A 27 -2.57 -6.42 -11.41
N ARG A 28 -3.33 -5.34 -11.27
CA ARG A 28 -4.44 -5.19 -10.32
C ARG A 28 -5.45 -6.32 -10.44
N ASN A 29 -5.82 -6.67 -11.66
CA ASN A 29 -6.84 -7.69 -11.93
C ASN A 29 -6.46 -9.05 -11.30
N ILE A 30 -5.17 -9.39 -11.30
CA ILE A 30 -4.63 -10.62 -10.72
C ILE A 30 -4.44 -10.48 -9.20
N LEU A 31 -3.87 -9.37 -8.74
CA LEU A 31 -3.49 -9.16 -7.34
C LEU A 31 -4.71 -8.91 -6.43
N GLU A 32 -5.68 -8.12 -6.90
CA GLU A 32 -6.94 -7.83 -6.18
C GLU A 32 -8.02 -8.90 -6.39
N ASN A 33 -7.76 -9.95 -7.18
CA ASN A 33 -8.75 -11.00 -7.37
C ASN A 33 -9.16 -11.61 -5.99
N LYS A 34 -10.45 -11.55 -5.66
CA LYS A 34 -10.99 -11.96 -4.35
C LYS A 34 -11.03 -13.49 -4.19
N HIS A 35 -10.79 -14.25 -5.26
CA HIS A 35 -10.88 -15.69 -5.25
C HIS A 35 -9.69 -16.35 -4.52
N LYS A 36 -10.00 -17.24 -3.57
CA LYS A 36 -9.06 -17.87 -2.62
C LYS A 36 -8.78 -19.33 -3.00
N GLY A 37 -8.42 -19.59 -4.26
CA GLY A 37 -8.00 -20.93 -4.70
C GLY A 37 -6.48 -21.12 -4.57
N ALA A 38 -6.00 -22.36 -4.42
CA ALA A 38 -4.55 -22.66 -4.37
C ALA A 38 -3.81 -22.14 -5.62
N VAL A 39 -4.40 -22.31 -6.81
CA VAL A 39 -3.89 -21.78 -8.09
C VAL A 39 -3.74 -20.26 -8.04
N GLN A 40 -4.72 -19.56 -7.46
CA GLN A 40 -4.70 -18.11 -7.32
C GLN A 40 -3.61 -17.62 -6.36
N VAL A 41 -3.37 -18.35 -5.27
CA VAL A 41 -2.30 -18.02 -4.33
C VAL A 41 -0.94 -18.15 -4.99
N ALA A 42 -0.72 -19.23 -5.75
CA ALA A 42 0.49 -19.42 -6.53
C ALA A 42 0.65 -18.32 -7.60
N GLN A 43 -0.42 -17.98 -8.30
CA GLN A 43 -0.43 -16.94 -9.32
C GLN A 43 -0.10 -15.57 -8.73
N LYS A 44 -0.73 -15.17 -7.60
CA LYS A 44 -0.38 -13.93 -6.90
C LYS A 44 1.10 -13.90 -6.53
N THR A 45 1.64 -14.98 -5.97
CA THR A 45 3.06 -15.07 -5.62
C THR A 45 3.96 -14.92 -6.84
N LYS A 46 3.61 -15.55 -7.97
CA LYS A 46 4.32 -15.38 -9.25
C LYS A 46 4.30 -13.92 -9.72
N TYR A 47 3.15 -13.27 -9.71
CA TYR A 47 3.03 -11.86 -10.11
C TYR A 47 3.77 -10.91 -9.18
N TRP A 48 3.78 -11.18 -7.87
CA TRP A 48 4.63 -10.44 -6.93
C TRP A 48 6.11 -10.59 -7.24
N SER A 49 6.56 -11.78 -7.67
CA SER A 49 7.93 -11.99 -8.15
C SER A 49 8.23 -11.15 -9.40
N ILE A 50 7.32 -11.14 -10.38
CA ILE A 50 7.43 -10.32 -11.59
C ILE A 50 7.52 -8.84 -11.25
N VAL A 51 6.61 -8.32 -10.41
CA VAL A 51 6.63 -6.92 -9.94
C VAL A 51 7.95 -6.59 -9.25
N THR A 52 8.46 -7.50 -8.43
CA THR A 52 9.74 -7.29 -7.74
C THR A 52 10.90 -7.22 -8.73
N ASN A 53 10.88 -8.09 -9.74
CA ASN A 53 11.92 -8.09 -10.77
C ASN A 53 11.87 -6.83 -11.63
N GLU A 54 10.68 -6.42 -12.10
CA GLU A 54 10.47 -5.17 -12.84
C GLU A 54 10.89 -3.95 -12.02
N PHE A 55 10.52 -3.94 -10.74
CA PHE A 55 10.88 -2.88 -9.82
C PHE A 55 12.40 -2.79 -9.64
N ASN A 56 13.07 -3.92 -9.43
CA ASN A 56 14.52 -3.98 -9.27
C ASN A 56 15.27 -3.68 -10.58
N ALA A 57 14.70 -4.02 -11.74
CA ALA A 57 15.26 -3.71 -13.04
C ALA A 57 15.17 -2.21 -13.37
N ALA A 58 14.07 -1.57 -12.96
CA ALA A 58 13.90 -0.12 -13.08
C ALA A 58 14.66 0.66 -11.99
N SER A 59 14.89 0.05 -10.82
CA SER A 59 15.61 0.67 -9.70
C SER A 59 17.12 0.47 -9.85
N LEU A 60 17.82 1.50 -10.31
CA LEU A 60 19.28 1.44 -10.53
C LEU A 60 20.11 1.22 -9.25
N ASN A 61 19.59 1.56 -8.07
CA ASN A 61 20.38 1.62 -6.83
C ASN A 61 19.85 0.78 -5.67
N ILE A 62 18.62 0.24 -5.75
CA ILE A 62 17.97 -0.41 -4.61
C ILE A 62 17.30 -1.72 -5.03
N THR A 63 17.74 -2.81 -4.42
CA THR A 63 17.09 -4.12 -4.53
C THR A 63 16.08 -4.30 -3.41
N ARG A 64 14.80 -4.42 -3.75
CA ARG A 64 13.72 -4.76 -2.83
C ARG A 64 13.33 -6.23 -2.99
N THR A 65 12.94 -6.86 -1.89
CA THR A 65 12.36 -8.21 -1.91
C THR A 65 10.85 -8.16 -2.00
N ILE A 66 10.25 -9.26 -2.44
CA ILE A 66 8.79 -9.44 -2.50
C ILE A 66 8.12 -9.08 -1.16
N ALA A 67 8.73 -9.48 -0.04
CA ALA A 67 8.23 -9.19 1.29
C ALA A 67 8.16 -7.68 1.59
N ASN A 68 9.18 -6.93 1.17
CA ASN A 68 9.24 -5.49 1.40
C ASN A 68 8.20 -4.75 0.56
N LEU A 69 8.03 -5.15 -0.70
CA LEU A 69 7.01 -4.56 -1.59
C LEU A 69 5.59 -4.90 -1.10
N ARG A 70 5.34 -6.14 -0.67
CA ARG A 70 4.07 -6.54 -0.05
C ARG A 70 3.77 -5.71 1.18
N LYS A 71 4.73 -5.62 2.11
CA LYS A 71 4.55 -4.85 3.35
C LYS A 71 4.32 -3.37 3.08
N CYS A 72 5.04 -2.79 2.12
CA CYS A 72 4.85 -1.40 1.70
C CYS A 72 3.42 -1.17 1.17
N TRP A 73 2.96 -2.06 0.29
CA TRP A 73 1.60 -2.02 -0.25
C TRP A 73 0.53 -2.17 0.82
N GLU A 74 0.70 -3.12 1.74
CA GLU A 74 -0.24 -3.32 2.86
C GLU A 74 -0.29 -2.10 3.79
N ASN A 75 0.85 -1.53 4.14
CA ASN A 75 0.92 -0.29 4.91
C ASN A 75 0.19 0.85 4.18
N ARG A 76 0.35 0.98 2.86
CA ARG A 76 -0.31 2.01 2.06
C ARG A 76 -1.83 1.83 2.03
N LYS A 77 -2.30 0.60 1.85
CA LYS A 77 -3.73 0.26 1.93
C LYS A 77 -4.28 0.57 3.31
N ASN A 78 -3.53 0.25 4.36
CA ASN A 78 -3.95 0.50 5.74
C ASN A 78 -3.99 2.00 6.04
N ALA A 79 -3.00 2.77 5.58
CA ALA A 79 -2.98 4.23 5.70
C ALA A 79 -4.19 4.86 5.01
N LYS A 80 -4.50 4.43 3.76
CA LYS A 80 -5.68 4.92 3.02
C LYS A 80 -6.99 4.53 3.69
N LYS A 81 -7.07 3.32 4.28
CA LYS A 81 -8.22 2.90 5.09
C LYS A 81 -8.35 3.74 6.37
N ALA A 82 -7.24 4.05 7.02
CA ALA A 82 -7.21 4.88 8.22
C ALA A 82 -7.68 6.31 7.93
N GLU A 83 -7.24 6.91 6.82
CA GLU A 83 -7.71 8.21 6.33
C GLU A 83 -9.23 8.21 6.08
N LEU A 84 -9.75 7.22 5.34
CA LEU A 84 -11.20 7.09 5.08
C LEU A 84 -12.01 6.88 6.38
N CYS A 85 -11.47 6.11 7.33
CA CYS A 85 -12.08 5.91 8.65
C CYS A 85 -12.05 7.20 9.48
N ALA A 86 -10.95 7.95 9.44
CA ALA A 86 -10.82 9.24 10.10
C ALA A 86 -11.83 10.24 9.50
N GLU A 87 -11.93 10.33 8.18
CA GLU A 87 -12.92 11.17 7.49
C GLU A 87 -14.36 10.78 7.86
N LYS A 88 -14.68 9.48 7.92
CA LYS A 88 -15.99 9.00 8.41
C LYS A 88 -16.25 9.36 9.86
N ARG A 89 -15.24 9.32 10.74
CA ARG A 89 -15.37 9.76 12.14
C ARG A 89 -15.57 11.28 12.25
N SER A 90 -14.84 12.06 11.46
CA SER A 90 -15.00 13.52 11.39
C SER A 90 -16.40 13.90 10.90
N ARG A 91 -16.93 13.23 9.87
CA ARG A 91 -18.32 13.40 9.43
C ARG A 91 -19.35 13.05 10.52
N LYS A 92 -19.12 11.98 11.28
CA LYS A 92 -20.01 11.62 12.41
C LYS A 92 -19.93 12.62 13.58
N LYS A 93 -18.77 13.23 13.83
CA LYS A 93 -18.64 14.32 14.82
C LYS A 93 -19.40 15.59 14.43
N LEU A 94 -19.52 15.89 13.13
CA LEU A 94 -20.30 17.04 12.67
C LEU A 94 -21.82 16.81 12.75
N ALA A 95 -22.29 15.56 12.80
CA ALA A 95 -23.71 15.23 12.91
C ALA A 95 -24.29 15.31 14.34
N VAL A 96 -23.45 15.32 15.39
CA VAL A 96 -23.90 15.37 16.80
C VAL A 96 -23.90 16.79 17.40
N GLY A 97 -23.54 17.80 16.60
CA GLY A 97 -23.28 19.17 17.07
C GLY A 97 -24.29 20.24 16.67
N GLN A 98 -25.48 19.90 16.17
CA GLN A 98 -26.53 20.90 15.87
C GLN A 98 -27.70 20.78 16.85
N LYS A 99 -27.50 21.19 18.11
CA LYS A 99 -28.61 21.68 18.93
C LYS A 99 -28.75 23.16 18.63
N LYS A 100 -29.81 23.50 17.90
CA LYS A 100 -30.18 24.85 17.50
C LYS A 100 -30.26 25.75 18.74
N GLN A 101 -29.42 26.78 18.81
CA GLN A 101 -29.60 27.87 19.76
C GLN A 101 -30.84 28.65 19.31
N HIS A 102 -31.96 28.48 20.01
CA HIS A 102 -33.13 29.34 19.87
C HIS A 102 -32.81 30.67 20.58
N VAL A 103 -32.68 31.75 19.82
CA VAL A 103 -32.61 33.12 20.33
C VAL A 103 -34.02 33.72 20.29
N PRO A 104 -34.66 34.00 21.44
CA PRO A 104 -35.84 34.88 21.46
C PRO A 104 -35.42 36.35 21.45
N ILE A 105 -36.31 37.13 20.82
CA ILE A 105 -36.34 38.57 20.55
C ILE A 105 -36.01 39.45 21.76
#